data_AF-A0A948M0A2-F1
#
_entry.id   AF-A0A948M0A2-F1
#
_cell.length_a   1.000
_cell.length_b   1.000
_cell.length_c   1.000
_cell.angle_alpha   90.00
_cell.angle_beta   90.00
_cell.angle_gamma   90.00
#
_symmetry.space_group_name_H-M   'P 1'
#
loop_
_entity.id
_entity.type
_entity.pdbx_description
1 polymer ?
#
loop_
_entity_poly.entity_id
_entity_poly.type
_entity_poly.pdbx_seq_one_letter_code
_entity_poly.pdbx_strand_id
1 'polypeptide(L)'
;MAATPIATILADELAALREFVLLLQDEQVTLVAGNADHLTSLIDKKSALAARLTDCAQRREAALATAGFQSGRSGMDAWLATCPADAASRNNWRELLMLASEARSQNELNGKLIGTRLQHNQQALAALMGATERAMTYGPDGQTSVRPGGSGRILGSA
;
A
#
# COMPACT_ATOMS: atom_id res chain seq x y z
N MET A 1 7.31 24.89 -33.13
CA MET A 1 6.92 23.46 -33.10
C MET A 1 6.03 23.28 -31.89
N ALA A 2 4.72 23.11 -32.09
CA ALA A 2 3.81 22.87 -30.97
C ALA A 2 4.11 21.50 -30.37
N ALA A 3 4.22 21.40 -29.04
CA ALA A 3 4.35 20.13 -28.36
C ALA A 3 3.12 19.27 -28.70
N THR A 4 3.35 18.07 -29.21
CA THR A 4 2.31 17.10 -29.53
C THR A 4 1.52 16.80 -28.24
N PRO A 5 0.18 16.64 -28.28
CA PRO A 5 -0.63 16.40 -27.07
C PRO A 5 -0.14 15.22 -26.22
N ILE A 6 0.50 14.22 -26.84
CA ILE A 6 1.11 13.07 -26.15
C ILE A 6 2.31 13.49 -25.29
N ALA A 7 3.14 14.43 -25.74
CA ALA A 7 4.32 14.91 -25.00
C ALA A 7 3.93 15.66 -23.72
N THR A 8 2.87 16.47 -23.77
CA THR A 8 2.35 17.18 -22.59
C THR A 8 1.73 16.22 -21.59
N ILE A 9 0.94 15.24 -22.06
CA ILE A 9 0.36 14.21 -21.17
C ILE A 9 1.47 13.41 -20.48
N LEU A 10 2.53 13.08 -21.21
CA LEU A 10 3.67 12.33 -20.66
C LEU A 10 4.41 13.13 -19.56
N ALA A 11 4.57 14.44 -19.73
CA ALA A 11 5.17 15.29 -18.72
C ALA A 11 4.30 15.38 -17.45
N ASP A 12 2.98 15.50 -17.60
CA ASP A 12 2.02 15.50 -16.49
C ASP A 12 2.02 14.15 -15.75
N GLU A 13 2.03 13.04 -16.49
CA GLU A 13 2.08 11.67 -15.95
C GLU A 13 3.38 11.46 -15.14
N LEU A 14 4.52 11.92 -15.67
CA LEU A 14 5.81 11.85 -14.99
C LEU A 14 5.82 12.67 -13.69
N ALA A 15 5.27 13.88 -13.70
CA ALA A 15 5.19 14.73 -12.51
C ALA A 15 4.33 14.09 -11.42
N ALA A 16 3.16 13.55 -11.78
CA ALA A 16 2.30 12.82 -10.85
C ALA A 16 2.98 11.57 -10.28
N LEU A 17 3.78 10.86 -11.10
CA LEU A 17 4.47 9.65 -10.66
C LEU A 17 5.62 9.95 -9.70
N ARG A 18 6.37 11.04 -9.92
CA ARG A 18 7.38 11.51 -8.97
C ARG A 18 6.76 11.85 -7.61
N GLU A 19 5.62 12.55 -7.63
CA GLU A 19 4.87 12.88 -6.42
C GLU A 19 4.40 11.61 -5.70
N PHE A 20 3.92 10.61 -6.44
CA PHE A 20 3.51 9.33 -5.89
C PHE A 20 4.67 8.53 -5.26
N VAL A 21 5.85 8.53 -5.88
CA VAL A 21 7.05 7.87 -5.32
C VAL A 21 7.46 8.53 -3.99
N LEU A 22 7.46 9.87 -3.91
CA LEU A 22 7.75 10.58 -2.67
C LEU A 22 6.72 10.25 -1.59
N LEU A 23 5.44 10.14 -1.94
CA LEU A 23 4.40 9.73 -1.00
C LEU A 23 4.62 8.30 -0.48
N LEU A 24 5.03 7.35 -1.32
CA LEU A 24 5.33 5.98 -0.89
C LEU A 24 6.54 5.93 0.06
N GLN A 25 7.54 6.78 -0.15
CA GLN A 25 8.69 6.90 0.75
C GLN A 25 8.27 7.49 2.10
N ASP A 26 7.42 8.51 2.11
CA ASP A 26 6.89 9.10 3.34
C ASP A 26 5.97 8.12 4.10
N GLU A 27 5.17 7.34 3.38
CA GLU A 27 4.40 6.22 3.92
C GLU A 27 5.32 5.21 4.59
N GLN A 28 6.43 4.82 3.94
CA GLN A 28 7.41 3.90 4.53
C GLN A 28 8.00 4.44 5.83
N VAL A 29 8.44 5.71 5.84
CA VAL A 29 9.00 6.35 7.05
C VAL A 29 7.98 6.42 8.17
N THR A 30 6.75 6.83 7.84
CA THR A 30 5.63 6.92 8.79
C THR A 30 5.28 5.54 9.37
N LEU A 31 5.23 4.53 8.51
CA LEU A 31 5.00 3.16 8.91
C LEU A 31 6.15 2.62 9.77
N VAL A 32 7.41 3.00 9.55
CA VAL A 32 8.52 2.63 10.43
C VAL A 32 8.43 3.35 11.78
N ALA A 33 8.06 4.63 11.79
CA ALA A 33 7.90 5.43 13.01
C ALA A 33 6.68 5.01 13.85
N GLY A 34 5.66 4.38 13.25
CA GLY A 34 4.45 3.95 13.95
C GLY A 34 3.46 5.09 14.25
N ASN A 35 3.51 6.17 13.47
CA ASN A 35 2.60 7.31 13.63
C ASN A 35 1.27 7.06 12.89
N ALA A 36 0.24 6.62 13.63
CA ALA A 36 -1.05 6.26 13.06
C ALA A 36 -1.83 7.46 12.50
N ASP A 37 -1.75 8.63 13.14
CA ASP A 37 -2.48 9.83 12.71
C ASP A 37 -1.97 10.36 11.37
N HIS A 38 -0.65 10.32 11.17
CA HIS A 38 -0.05 10.72 9.90
C HIS A 38 -0.41 9.75 8.76
N LEU A 39 -0.54 8.45 9.06
CA LEU A 39 -0.87 7.42 8.07
C LEU A 39 -2.25 7.64 7.44
N THR A 40 -3.25 8.07 8.20
CA THR A 40 -4.59 8.36 7.67
C THR A 40 -4.56 9.47 6.62
N SER A 41 -3.79 10.54 6.87
CA SER A 41 -3.64 11.65 5.91
C SER A 41 -2.92 11.23 4.61
N LEU A 42 -2.08 10.20 4.67
CA LEU A 42 -1.38 9.67 3.51
C LEU A 42 -2.27 8.81 2.62
N ILE A 43 -3.26 8.11 3.19
CA ILE A 43 -4.21 7.27 2.44
C ILE A 43 -5.03 8.11 1.45
N ASP A 44 -5.52 9.26 1.88
CA ASP A 44 -6.32 10.15 1.02
C ASP A 44 -5.48 10.71 -0.14
N LYS A 45 -4.25 11.17 0.17
CA LYS A 45 -3.29 11.64 -0.85
C LYS A 45 -2.92 10.53 -1.84
N LYS A 46 -2.72 9.30 -1.36
CA LYS A 46 -2.38 8.13 -2.18
C LYS A 46 -3.50 7.80 -3.15
N SER A 47 -4.74 7.83 -2.67
CA SER A 47 -5.93 7.57 -3.47
C SER A 47 -6.12 8.63 -4.57
N ALA A 48 -5.96 9.91 -4.22
CA ALA A 48 -6.04 11.01 -5.18
C ALA A 48 -4.96 10.94 -6.27
N LEU A 49 -3.71 10.65 -5.89
CA LEU A 49 -2.61 10.51 -6.85
C LEU A 49 -2.75 9.27 -7.73
N ALA A 50 -3.23 8.15 -7.19
CA ALA A 50 -3.51 6.95 -7.98
C ALA A 50 -4.61 7.20 -9.03
N ALA A 51 -5.67 7.93 -8.66
CA ALA A 51 -6.71 8.33 -9.60
C ALA A 51 -6.16 9.24 -10.71
N ARG A 52 -5.34 10.24 -10.36
CA ARG A 52 -4.69 11.15 -11.32
C ARG A 52 -3.74 10.42 -12.28
N LEU A 53 -2.96 9.46 -11.78
CA LEU A 53 -2.11 8.60 -12.63
C LEU A 53 -2.93 7.75 -13.61
N THR A 54 -4.07 7.23 -13.15
CA THR A 54 -4.99 6.45 -13.99
C THR A 54 -5.59 7.31 -15.11
N ASP A 55 -6.02 8.53 -14.80
CA ASP A 55 -6.52 9.49 -15.80
C ASP A 55 -5.45 9.85 -16.83
N CYS A 56 -4.22 10.13 -16.38
CA CYS A 56 -3.10 10.43 -17.29
C CYS A 56 -2.80 9.26 -18.24
N ALA A 57 -2.79 8.02 -17.73
CA ALA A 57 -2.58 6.83 -18.53
C ALA A 57 -3.69 6.64 -19.59
N GLN A 58 -4.96 6.84 -19.20
CA GLN A 58 -6.09 6.76 -20.13
C GLN A 58 -6.03 7.84 -21.22
N ARG A 59 -5.68 9.08 -20.84
CA ARG A 59 -5.47 10.18 -21.79
C ARG A 59 -4.34 9.88 -22.77
N ARG A 60 -3.24 9.29 -22.28
CA ARG A 60 -2.11 8.85 -23.13
C ARG A 60 -2.55 7.79 -24.12
N GLU A 61 -3.30 6.79 -23.67
CA GLU A 61 -3.83 5.72 -24.54
C GLU A 61 -4.79 6.27 -25.61
N ALA A 62 -5.71 7.17 -25.23
CA ALA A 62 -6.62 7.82 -26.17
C ALA A 62 -5.87 8.68 -27.20
N ALA A 63 -4.83 9.40 -26.77
CA ALA A 63 -4.01 10.21 -27.66
C ALA A 63 -3.18 9.34 -28.63
N LEU A 64 -2.62 8.20 -28.16
CA LEU A 64 -1.95 7.22 -29.01
C LEU A 64 -2.90 6.62 -30.06
N ALA A 65 -4.10 6.22 -29.63
CA ALA A 65 -5.11 5.67 -30.53
C ALA A 65 -5.54 6.69 -31.60
N THR A 66 -5.72 7.96 -31.23
CA THR A 66 -6.04 9.05 -32.16
C THR A 66 -4.92 9.29 -33.18
N ALA A 67 -3.67 9.09 -32.76
CA ALA A 67 -2.50 9.18 -33.63
C ALA A 67 -2.21 7.89 -34.42
N GLY A 68 -3.06 6.85 -34.30
CA GLY A 68 -2.95 5.59 -35.04
C GLY A 68 -1.96 4.57 -34.46
N PHE A 69 -1.49 4.78 -33.23
CA PHE A 69 -0.58 3.86 -32.55
C PHE A 69 -1.34 2.85 -31.67
N GLN A 70 -0.72 1.70 -31.40
CA GLN A 70 -1.25 0.72 -30.45
C GLN A 70 -1.27 1.26 -29.02
N SER A 71 -2.02 0.63 -28.13
CA SER A 71 -1.98 0.96 -26.70
C SER A 71 -0.68 0.47 -26.05
N GLY A 72 -0.37 1.05 -24.89
CA GLY A 72 0.75 0.63 -24.06
C GLY A 72 2.13 0.98 -24.63
N ARG A 73 3.14 0.20 -24.22
CA ARG A 73 4.55 0.49 -24.48
C ARG A 73 4.93 0.46 -25.96
N SER A 74 4.43 -0.53 -26.70
CA SER A 74 4.68 -0.67 -28.14
C SER A 74 4.27 0.59 -28.92
N GLY A 75 3.10 1.15 -28.59
CA GLY A 75 2.63 2.39 -29.20
C GLY A 75 3.44 3.62 -28.84
N MET A 76 3.87 3.75 -27.58
CA MET A 76 4.76 4.84 -27.17
C MET A 76 6.10 4.78 -27.89
N ASP A 77 6.72 3.59 -27.96
CA ASP A 77 8.01 3.42 -28.63
C ASP A 77 7.90 3.72 -30.13
N ALA A 78 6.79 3.32 -30.77
CA ALA A 78 6.49 3.65 -32.17
C ALA A 78 6.25 5.15 -32.37
N TRP A 79 5.50 5.82 -31.48
CA TRP A 79 5.28 7.26 -31.54
C TRP A 79 6.59 8.04 -31.38
N LEU A 80 7.43 7.66 -30.42
CA LEU A 80 8.75 8.29 -30.20
C LEU A 80 9.68 8.13 -31.41
N ALA A 81 9.56 7.01 -32.15
CA ALA A 81 10.30 6.82 -33.40
C ALA A 81 9.86 7.78 -34.52
N THR A 82 8.61 8.26 -34.51
CA THR A 82 8.13 9.27 -35.48
C THR A 82 8.60 10.68 -35.17
N CYS A 83 9.03 10.95 -33.93
CA CYS A 83 9.49 12.26 -33.47
C CYS A 83 10.95 12.22 -32.95
N PRO A 84 11.94 11.86 -33.80
CA PRO A 84 13.32 11.65 -33.35
C PRO A 84 13.99 12.92 -32.81
N ALA A 85 13.54 14.12 -33.19
CA ALA A 85 14.04 15.37 -32.63
C ALA A 85 13.59 15.63 -31.18
N ASP A 86 12.57 14.92 -30.70
CA ASP A 86 12.02 15.09 -29.35
C ASP A 86 12.76 14.21 -28.33
N ALA A 87 13.96 14.65 -27.96
CA ALA A 87 14.76 14.01 -26.93
C ALA A 87 14.10 14.11 -25.53
N ALA A 88 13.30 15.16 -25.30
CA ALA A 88 12.63 15.38 -24.02
C ALA A 88 11.57 14.29 -23.76
N SER A 89 10.70 14.01 -24.74
CA SER A 89 9.70 12.96 -24.61
C SER A 89 10.32 11.57 -24.45
N ARG A 90 11.43 11.27 -25.13
CA ARG A 90 12.16 10.01 -24.93
C ARG A 90 12.73 9.88 -23.51
N ASN A 91 13.31 10.95 -22.99
CA ASN A 91 13.83 10.97 -21.62
C ASN A 91 12.69 10.81 -20.60
N ASN A 92 11.59 11.55 -20.77
CA ASN A 92 10.43 11.46 -19.89
C ASN A 92 9.82 10.06 -19.89
N TRP A 93 9.70 9.41 -21.06
CA TRP A 93 9.18 8.05 -21.16
C TRP A 93 10.07 7.03 -20.45
N ARG A 94 11.39 7.13 -20.65
CA ARG A 94 12.35 6.27 -19.96
C ARG A 94 12.28 6.47 -18.45
N GLU A 95 12.23 7.72 -17.99
CA GLU A 95 12.14 8.03 -16.57
C GLU A 95 10.83 7.52 -15.96
N LEU A 96 9.71 7.67 -16.66
CA LEU A 96 8.42 7.17 -16.24
C LEU A 96 8.46 5.65 -16.02
N LEU A 97 9.06 4.90 -16.95
CA LEU A 97 9.21 3.44 -16.80
C LEU A 97 10.08 3.07 -15.58
N MET A 98 11.17 3.80 -15.33
CA MET A 98 12.02 3.57 -14.15
C MET A 98 11.26 3.86 -12.86
N LEU A 99 10.61 5.02 -12.76
CA LEU A 99 9.85 5.42 -11.57
C LEU A 99 8.64 4.51 -11.33
N ALA A 100 8.01 3.98 -12.38
CA ALA A 100 6.90 3.04 -12.22
C ALA A 100 7.38 1.71 -11.62
N SER A 101 8.57 1.25 -12.00
CA SER A 101 9.21 0.09 -11.39
C SER A 101 9.56 0.35 -9.92
N GLU A 102 10.11 1.52 -9.61
CA GLU A 102 10.43 1.92 -8.23
C GLU A 102 9.17 2.01 -7.37
N ALA A 103 8.13 2.68 -7.85
CA ALA A 103 6.84 2.79 -7.16
C ALA A 103 6.23 1.42 -6.85
N ARG A 104 6.33 0.46 -7.77
CA ARG A 104 5.88 -0.92 -7.54
C ARG A 104 6.67 -1.57 -6.41
N SER A 105 8.00 -1.46 -6.43
CA SER A 105 8.86 -2.02 -5.39
C SER A 105 8.56 -1.43 -4.01
N GLN A 106 8.43 -0.10 -3.92
CA GLN A 106 8.08 0.59 -2.67
C GLN A 106 6.70 0.19 -2.17
N ASN A 107 5.70 0.07 -3.04
CA ASN A 107 4.37 -0.35 -2.65
C ASN A 107 4.35 -1.80 -2.13
N GLU A 108 5.14 -2.70 -2.72
CA GLU A 108 5.32 -4.08 -2.21
C GLU A 108 6.00 -4.11 -0.84
N LEU A 109 7.02 -3.28 -0.62
CA LEU A 109 7.70 -3.15 0.67
C LEU A 109 6.76 -2.60 1.76
N ASN A 110 6.02 -1.53 1.44
CA ASN A 110 5.03 -0.95 2.35
C ASN A 110 3.95 -1.97 2.72
N GLY A 111 3.46 -2.74 1.73
CA GLY A 111 2.49 -3.82 1.96
C GLY A 111 3.02 -4.92 2.90
N LYS A 112 4.27 -5.35 2.74
CA LYS A 112 4.91 -6.32 3.64
C LYS A 112 5.01 -5.77 5.07
N LEU A 113 5.42 -4.51 5.22
CA LEU A 113 5.62 -3.89 6.53
C LEU A 113 4.29 -3.69 7.29
N ILE A 114 3.22 -3.33 6.59
CA ILE A 114 1.85 -3.30 7.14
C ILE A 114 1.47 -4.70 7.65
N GLY A 115 1.69 -5.74 6.84
CA GLY A 115 1.40 -7.13 7.21
C GLY A 115 2.12 -7.58 8.49
N THR A 116 3.43 -7.33 8.59
CA THR A 116 4.22 -7.67 9.78
C THR A 116 3.72 -6.96 11.04
N ARG A 117 3.40 -5.65 10.94
CA ARG A 117 2.85 -4.90 12.08
C ARG A 117 1.50 -5.41 12.54
N LEU A 118 0.62 -5.77 11.60
CA LEU A 118 -0.69 -6.35 11.93
C LEU A 118 -0.52 -7.68 12.68
N GLN A 119 0.39 -8.55 12.24
CA GLN A 119 0.68 -9.80 12.91
C GLN A 119 1.21 -9.58 14.34
N HIS A 120 2.18 -8.67 14.52
CA HIS A 120 2.70 -8.33 15.85
C HIS A 120 1.62 -7.76 16.77
N ASN A 121 0.76 -6.87 16.27
CA ASN A 121 -0.36 -6.33 17.06
C ASN A 121 -1.37 -7.42 17.46
N GLN A 122 -1.72 -8.34 16.56
CA GLN A 122 -2.59 -9.46 16.87
C GLN A 122 -1.97 -10.39 17.93
N GLN A 123 -0.67 -10.68 17.83
CA GLN A 123 0.06 -11.46 18.83
C GLN A 123 0.13 -10.75 20.18
N ALA A 124 0.40 -9.44 20.19
CA ALA A 124 0.42 -8.64 21.42
C ALA A 124 -0.97 -8.59 22.07
N LEU A 125 -2.04 -8.38 21.29
CA LEU A 125 -3.41 -8.44 21.77
C LEU A 125 -3.75 -9.82 22.32
N ALA A 126 -3.40 -10.91 21.62
CA ALA A 126 -3.64 -12.27 22.09
C ALA A 126 -2.88 -12.56 23.40
N ALA A 127 -1.65 -12.07 23.54
CA ALA A 127 -0.86 -12.20 24.76
C ALA A 127 -1.46 -11.40 25.92
N LEU A 128 -1.91 -10.16 25.67
CA LEU A 128 -2.61 -9.34 26.67
C LEU A 128 -3.92 -10.00 27.11
N MET A 129 -4.76 -10.43 26.17
CA MET A 129 -6.03 -11.11 26.44
C MET A 129 -5.82 -12.40 27.25
N GLY A 130 -4.87 -13.25 26.84
CA GLY A 130 -4.53 -14.47 27.56
C GLY A 130 -3.90 -14.22 28.95
N ALA A 131 -3.19 -13.11 29.14
CA ALA A 131 -2.69 -12.70 30.45
C ALA A 131 -3.83 -12.23 31.37
N THR A 132 -4.80 -11.46 30.86
CA THR A 132 -6.01 -11.09 31.61
C THR A 132 -6.86 -12.30 31.96
N GLU A 133 -7.05 -13.28 31.07
CA GLU A 133 -7.77 -14.52 31.40
C GLU A 133 -7.09 -15.31 32.52
N ARG A 134 -5.74 -15.42 32.49
CA ARG A 134 -4.97 -16.05 33.56
C ARG A 134 -5.04 -15.28 34.87
N ALA A 135 -4.99 -13.95 34.85
CA ALA A 135 -5.14 -13.09 36.02
C ALA A 135 -6.57 -13.13 36.61
N MET A 136 -7.61 -13.29 35.78
CA MET A 136 -8.98 -13.49 36.25
C MET A 136 -9.19 -14.90 36.84
N THR A 137 -8.42 -15.89 36.37
CA THR A 137 -8.42 -17.25 36.92
C THR A 137 -7.63 -17.36 38.24
N TYR A 138 -6.69 -16.44 38.47
CA TYR A 138 -5.92 -16.30 39.71
C TYR A 138 -6.10 -14.89 40.30
N GLY A 139 -7.16 -14.69 41.08
CA GLY A 139 -7.31 -13.46 41.86
C GLY A 139 -6.14 -13.27 42.85
N PRO A 140 -5.81 -12.03 43.27
CA PRO A 140 -4.72 -11.73 44.21
C PRO A 140 -4.83 -12.40 45.58
N ASP A 141 -5.96 -13.04 45.88
CA ASP A 141 -6.17 -13.84 47.09
C ASP A 141 -5.91 -15.36 46.90
N GLY A 142 -5.40 -15.80 45.75
CA GLY A 142 -5.01 -17.20 45.52
C GLY A 142 -6.15 -18.22 45.61
N GLN A 143 -7.40 -17.77 45.75
CA GLN A 143 -8.57 -18.64 45.82
C GLN A 143 -8.87 -19.12 44.40
N THR A 144 -8.26 -20.24 44.03
CA THR A 144 -8.85 -21.09 42.99
C THR A 144 -10.25 -21.43 43.49
N SER A 145 -11.29 -21.03 42.78
CA SER A 145 -12.63 -21.57 43.00
C SER A 145 -12.66 -23.01 42.51
N VAL A 146 -11.88 -23.90 43.14
CA VAL A 146 -12.29 -25.29 43.27
C VAL A 146 -13.54 -25.22 44.11
N ARG A 147 -14.71 -25.39 43.48
CA ARG A 147 -16.01 -25.52 44.16
C ARG A 147 -15.85 -26.45 45.38
N PRO A 148 -15.94 -25.96 46.63
CA PRO A 148 -15.98 -26.81 47.79
C PRO A 148 -17.44 -26.91 48.28
N GLY A 149 -17.96 -28.14 48.35
CA GLY A 149 -19.19 -28.50 49.08
C GLY A 149 -20.45 -28.66 48.21
N GLY A 150 -21.27 -29.70 48.35
CA GLY A 150 -21.33 -30.79 49.33
C GLY A 150 -21.86 -32.08 48.68
N SER A 151 -21.37 -33.25 49.07
CA SER A 151 -21.76 -34.03 50.26
C SER A 151 -23.11 -34.74 50.08
N GLY A 152 -23.03 -36.05 49.89
CA GLY A 152 -24.19 -36.94 49.87
C GLY A 152 -23.79 -38.40 49.70
N ARG A 153 -23.70 -39.10 50.84
CA ARG A 153 -23.54 -40.56 51.04
C ARG A 153 -24.35 -41.38 50.01
N ILE A 154 -24.00 -42.62 49.70
CA ILE A 154 -24.50 -43.81 50.43
C ILE A 154 -23.72 -45.07 50.00
N LEU A 155 -23.30 -45.84 51.00
CA LEU A 155 -22.84 -47.24 50.93
C LEU A 155 -24.02 -48.15 50.54
N GLY A 156 -23.83 -49.10 49.62
CA GLY A 156 -24.83 -50.11 49.28
C GLY A 156 -24.19 -51.39 48.72
N SER A 157 -24.41 -52.48 49.45
CA SER A 157 -23.96 -53.87 49.27
C SER A 157 -24.60 -54.62 48.09
N ALA A 158 -23.84 -55.52 47.46
CA ALA A 158 -24.25 -56.87 47.03
C ALA A 158 -23.02 -57.73 46.74
#